data_AF-H7C0U4-F1
#
_entry.id   AF-H7C0U4-F1
#
_cell.length_a   1.000
_cell.length_b   1.000
_cell.length_c   1.000
_cell.angle_alpha   90.00
_cell.angle_beta   90.00
_cell.angle_gamma   90.00
#
_symmetry.space_group_name_H-M   'P 1'
#
loop_
_entity.id
_entity.type
_entity.pdbx_description
1 polymer ?
#
loop_
_entity_poly.entity_id
_entity_poly.type
_entity_poly.pdbx_seq_one_letter_code
_entity_poly.pdbx_strand_id
1 'polypeptide(L)'
;PDRIRPIYSGKFFDRTPCWPSLITPPEAKKYFNFRYPPAGVERVFYGRANDPQIAPYLTHGIRSKISVLANTLINPQPITTFQQKIKDKKESIYLSNRRAPLGKSHDQAPGLPKGMDTTNTTFGTAVIKEYSAKDVVNPPKSYEEVFKEGNEGHDLYVVSHNDYYAGEAKNRKYNPSSFHRCSVYGVPTPHFNDGRAMAKSLYWLHELQMKRGAKFVSKRADDFKEKFQHKLGRVLDPIAETMNVPPDCTFGACLRPEEY
;
A
#
# COMPACT_ATOMS: atom_id res chain seq x y z
N PRO A 1 -27.02 115.30 48.82
CA PRO A 1 -27.78 114.87 47.63
C PRO A 1 -28.45 113.51 47.93
N ASP A 2 -29.75 113.42 48.24
CA ASP A 2 -30.84 114.06 47.52
C ASP A 2 -32.02 114.38 48.41
N ARG A 3 -32.60 115.55 48.13
CA ARG A 3 -33.82 116.10 48.72
C ARG A 3 -35.02 115.27 48.25
N ILE A 4 -35.43 114.31 49.06
CA ILE A 4 -36.75 113.68 48.93
C ILE A 4 -37.75 114.56 49.69
N ARG A 5 -38.71 115.11 48.93
CA ARG A 5 -39.79 115.97 49.44
C ARG A 5 -40.58 115.20 50.51
N PRO A 6 -40.94 115.80 51.65
CA PRO A 6 -41.82 115.14 52.60
C PRO A 6 -43.19 114.99 51.95
N ILE A 7 -43.59 113.74 51.70
CA ILE A 7 -44.97 113.41 51.32
C ILE A 7 -45.83 113.79 52.51
N TYR A 8 -46.77 114.71 52.28
CA TYR A 8 -47.78 115.14 53.23
C TYR A 8 -48.49 113.91 53.83
N SER A 9 -48.10 113.53 55.05
CA SER A 9 -48.73 112.47 55.84
C SER A 9 -49.96 113.01 56.58
N GLY A 10 -50.77 113.81 55.89
CA GLY A 10 -52.01 114.34 56.43
C GLY A 10 -52.95 113.17 56.72
N LYS A 11 -53.11 112.86 58.00
CA LYS A 11 -54.18 111.97 58.47
C LYS A 11 -55.50 112.61 58.04
N PHE A 12 -56.21 111.97 57.11
CA PHE A 12 -57.57 112.33 56.76
C PHE A 12 -58.43 112.06 58.00
N PHE A 13 -58.65 113.10 58.81
CA PHE A 13 -59.57 113.07 59.93
C PHE A 13 -60.97 113.26 59.34
N ASP A 14 -61.71 112.15 59.20
CA ASP A 14 -63.15 112.20 58.99
C ASP A 14 -63.75 113.01 60.13
N ARG A 15 -64.39 114.14 59.78
CA ARG A 15 -65.10 115.03 60.72
C ARG A 15 -66.49 114.49 61.04
N THR A 16 -66.58 113.20 61.35
CA THR A 16 -67.73 112.61 62.01
C THR A 16 -67.26 112.13 63.38
N PRO A 17 -67.98 112.42 64.48
CA PRO A 17 -67.63 111.85 65.77
C PRO A 17 -67.72 110.33 65.66
N CYS A 18 -66.58 109.67 65.64
CA CYS A 18 -66.48 108.22 65.67
C CYS A 18 -66.88 107.75 67.07
N TRP A 19 -68.18 107.49 67.23
CA TRP A 19 -68.71 106.72 68.33
C TRP A 19 -67.84 105.45 68.50
N PRO A 20 -67.46 105.06 69.73
CA PRO A 20 -66.68 103.85 69.93
C PRO A 20 -67.42 102.70 69.26
N SER A 21 -66.78 102.11 68.25
CA SER A 21 -67.40 101.00 67.52
C SER A 21 -67.67 99.88 68.50
N LEU A 22 -68.90 99.39 68.53
CA LEU A 22 -69.29 98.27 69.39
C LEU A 22 -68.37 97.08 69.11
N ILE A 23 -67.56 96.70 70.10
CA ILE A 23 -66.62 95.58 69.97
C ILE A 23 -67.45 94.31 69.91
N THR A 24 -67.29 93.54 68.84
CA THR A 24 -68.00 92.26 68.69
C THR A 24 -67.55 91.30 69.80
N PRO A 25 -68.49 90.69 70.56
CA PRO A 25 -68.13 89.80 71.65
C PRO A 25 -67.34 88.57 71.15
N PRO A 26 -66.37 88.05 71.93
CA PRO A 26 -65.46 86.99 71.49
C PRO A 26 -66.18 85.73 70.97
N GLU A 27 -67.29 85.34 71.58
CA GLU A 27 -68.09 84.16 71.17
C GLU A 27 -68.76 84.33 69.81
N ALA A 28 -69.22 85.54 69.49
CA ALA A 28 -69.88 85.85 68.22
C ALA A 28 -68.86 86.16 67.10
N LYS A 29 -67.61 86.50 67.47
CA LYS A 29 -66.55 86.90 66.55
C LYS A 29 -66.22 85.83 65.50
N LYS A 30 -66.37 84.54 65.82
CA LYS A 30 -66.18 83.44 64.86
C LYS A 30 -67.16 83.46 63.69
N TYR A 31 -68.42 83.82 63.91
CA TYR A 31 -69.44 83.93 62.84
C TYR A 31 -69.20 85.17 61.97
N PHE A 32 -68.76 86.26 62.59
CA PHE A 32 -68.40 87.48 61.89
C PHE A 32 -67.16 87.28 61.01
N ASN A 33 -66.08 86.74 61.57
CA ASN A 33 -64.83 86.46 60.85
C ASN A 33 -65.00 85.47 59.70
N PHE A 34 -65.97 84.55 59.79
CA PHE A 34 -66.30 83.66 58.68
C PHE A 34 -66.89 84.42 57.48
N ARG A 35 -67.78 85.38 57.72
CA ARG A 35 -68.38 86.20 56.65
C ARG A 35 -67.42 87.29 56.16
N TYR A 36 -66.72 87.95 57.08
CA TYR A 36 -65.83 89.08 56.83
C TYR A 36 -64.47 88.85 57.50
N PRO A 37 -63.59 88.03 56.90
CA PRO A 37 -62.26 87.80 57.45
C PRO A 37 -61.42 89.09 57.36
N PRO A 38 -60.56 89.35 58.36
CA PRO A 38 -59.59 90.44 58.27
C PRO A 38 -58.59 90.18 57.13
N ALA A 39 -58.05 91.26 56.57
CA ALA A 39 -57.11 91.18 55.46
C ALA A 39 -55.87 90.33 55.84
N GLY A 40 -55.51 89.38 54.96
CA GLY A 40 -54.34 88.50 55.15
C GLY A 40 -54.58 87.26 56.01
N VAL A 41 -55.80 87.02 56.50
CA VAL A 41 -56.14 85.84 57.31
C VAL A 41 -57.02 84.88 56.50
N GLU A 42 -56.72 83.58 56.57
CA GLU A 42 -57.54 82.54 55.94
C GLU A 42 -58.95 82.50 56.53
N ARG A 43 -59.96 82.36 55.67
CA ARG A 43 -61.35 82.23 56.10
C ARG A 43 -61.59 80.83 56.67
N VAL A 44 -61.70 80.73 58.00
CA VAL A 44 -61.99 79.47 58.70
C VAL A 44 -63.49 79.31 58.94
N PHE A 45 -64.05 78.13 58.65
CA PHE A 45 -65.46 77.81 58.94
C PHE A 45 -65.77 77.96 60.43
N TYR A 46 -66.88 78.59 60.80
CA TYR A 46 -67.21 78.92 62.20
C TYR A 46 -67.28 77.71 63.13
N GLY A 47 -67.59 76.52 62.61
CA GLY A 47 -67.55 75.26 63.37
C GLY A 47 -66.14 74.77 63.71
N ARG A 48 -65.13 75.14 62.90
CA ARG A 48 -63.70 74.79 63.07
C ARG A 48 -62.89 75.90 63.74
N ALA A 49 -63.46 77.09 63.92
CA ALA A 49 -62.72 78.28 64.36
C ALA A 49 -62.03 78.13 65.74
N ASN A 50 -62.52 77.22 66.59
CA ASN A 50 -61.97 76.93 67.92
C ASN A 50 -61.15 75.63 67.97
N ASP A 51 -61.00 74.92 66.85
CA ASP A 51 -60.25 73.66 66.81
C ASP A 51 -58.74 73.93 66.77
N PRO A 52 -57.90 73.06 67.38
CA PRO A 52 -56.45 73.18 67.26
C PRO A 52 -56.02 73.05 65.78
N GLN A 53 -55.09 73.89 65.34
CA GLN A 53 -54.56 73.83 63.98
C GLN A 53 -53.60 72.64 63.83
N ILE A 54 -54.14 71.50 63.37
CA ILE A 54 -53.40 70.24 63.25
C ILE A 54 -52.54 70.16 61.98
N ALA A 55 -53.02 70.80 60.91
CA ALA A 55 -52.44 70.70 59.58
C ALA A 55 -50.93 71.06 59.48
N PRO A 56 -50.40 72.09 60.18
CA PRO A 56 -48.99 72.49 60.03
C PRO A 56 -47.97 71.41 60.43
N TYR A 57 -48.35 70.48 61.30
CA TYR A 57 -47.47 69.41 61.78
C TYR A 57 -47.72 68.04 61.12
N LEU A 58 -48.68 67.96 60.20
CA LEU A 58 -48.94 66.76 59.42
C LEU A 58 -48.30 66.89 58.03
N THR A 59 -47.38 65.98 57.70
CA THR A 59 -46.89 65.84 56.34
C THR A 59 -47.91 65.03 55.54
N HIS A 60 -48.67 65.69 54.67
CA HIS A 60 -49.63 65.02 53.80
C HIS A 60 -48.92 64.31 52.62
N GLY A 61 -49.44 63.15 52.19
CA GLY A 61 -48.94 62.42 51.02
C GLY A 61 -48.57 60.95 51.31
N ILE A 62 -48.42 60.15 50.24
CA ILE A 62 -48.01 58.74 50.34
C ILE A 62 -46.48 58.68 50.39
N ARG A 63 -45.93 58.14 51.47
CA ARG A 63 -44.50 57.83 51.55
C ARG A 63 -44.23 56.49 50.87
N SER A 64 -43.70 56.53 49.65
CA SER A 64 -43.30 55.31 48.94
C SER A 64 -42.10 54.65 49.62
N LYS A 65 -42.06 53.32 49.59
CA LYS A 65 -40.87 52.56 50.00
C LYS A 65 -39.79 52.78 48.94
N ILE A 66 -38.55 53.03 49.38
CA ILE A 66 -37.40 53.20 48.50
C ILE A 66 -37.22 51.90 47.70
N SER A 67 -37.03 52.01 46.38
CA SER A 67 -36.75 50.86 45.51
C SER A 67 -35.38 50.25 45.83
N VAL A 68 -35.15 49.02 45.35
CA VAL A 68 -33.82 48.41 45.45
C VAL A 68 -32.80 49.36 44.84
N LEU A 69 -31.74 49.66 45.60
CA LEU A 69 -30.68 50.54 45.15
C LEU A 69 -30.05 50.00 43.87
N ALA A 70 -29.91 50.86 42.86
CA ALA A 70 -29.34 50.48 41.57
C ALA A 70 -27.95 49.86 41.70
N ASN A 71 -27.15 50.28 42.69
CA ASN A 71 -25.84 49.71 42.97
C ASN A 71 -25.89 48.20 43.25
N THR A 72 -26.84 47.74 44.06
CA THR A 72 -27.00 46.31 44.37
C THR A 72 -27.42 45.49 43.14
N LEU A 73 -28.14 46.12 42.21
CA LEU A 73 -28.60 45.48 40.98
C LEU A 73 -27.48 45.41 39.92
N ILE A 74 -26.72 46.49 39.75
CA ILE A 74 -25.66 46.61 38.75
C ILE A 74 -24.41 45.82 39.18
N ASN A 75 -24.04 45.91 40.46
CA ASN A 75 -22.85 45.29 41.02
C ASN A 75 -23.20 44.48 42.26
N PRO A 76 -23.78 43.27 42.09
CA PRO A 76 -24.04 42.40 43.22
C PRO A 76 -22.72 41.99 43.90
N GLN A 77 -22.80 41.71 45.20
CA GLN A 77 -21.64 41.24 45.96
C GLN A 77 -21.06 39.97 45.34
N PRO A 78 -19.72 39.82 45.30
CA PRO A 78 -19.09 38.64 44.75
C PRO A 78 -19.53 37.39 45.53
N ILE A 79 -19.86 36.34 44.77
CA ILE A 79 -20.37 35.09 45.32
C ILE A 79 -19.21 34.37 46.02
N THR A 80 -19.46 33.84 47.22
CA THR A 80 -18.44 33.04 47.93
C THR A 80 -18.23 31.70 47.24
N THR A 81 -17.05 31.08 47.42
CA THR A 81 -16.74 29.77 46.82
C THR A 81 -17.74 28.67 47.22
N PHE A 82 -18.27 28.73 48.44
CA PHE A 82 -19.31 27.81 48.91
C PHE A 82 -20.64 28.02 48.17
N GLN A 83 -21.09 29.27 48.05
CA GLN A 83 -22.32 29.61 47.31
C GLN A 83 -22.19 29.25 45.82
N GLN A 84 -21.01 29.43 45.24
CA GLN A 84 -20.72 29.02 43.87
C GLN A 84 -20.84 27.50 43.70
N LYS A 85 -20.24 26.68 44.60
CA LYS A 85 -20.42 25.22 44.57
C LYS A 85 -21.88 24.78 44.67
N ILE A 86 -22.69 25.47 45.49
CA ILE A 86 -24.13 25.20 45.58
C ILE A 86 -24.83 25.55 44.26
N LYS A 87 -24.51 26.70 43.67
CA LYS A 87 -25.05 27.12 42.38
C LYS A 87 -24.69 26.11 41.30
N ASP A 88 -23.42 25.72 41.18
CA ASP A 88 -22.94 24.72 40.22
C ASP A 88 -23.66 23.38 40.40
N LYS A 89 -23.91 22.96 41.64
CA LYS A 89 -24.68 21.73 41.94
C LYS A 89 -26.16 21.85 41.53
N LYS A 90 -26.78 23.02 41.66
CA LYS A 90 -28.16 23.25 41.18
C LYS A 90 -28.22 23.28 39.66
N GLU A 91 -27.23 23.90 39.04
CA GLU A 91 -27.16 24.11 37.61
C GLU A 91 -26.55 22.91 36.84
N SER A 92 -26.05 21.87 37.53
CA SER A 92 -25.51 20.67 36.90
C SER A 92 -26.56 19.86 36.12
N ILE A 93 -27.84 20.16 36.35
CA ILE A 93 -28.97 19.57 35.60
C ILE A 93 -28.99 20.11 34.16
N TYR A 94 -28.53 21.33 33.93
CA TYR A 94 -28.58 21.95 32.61
C TYR A 94 -27.61 21.30 31.64
N LEU A 95 -28.09 21.10 30.40
CA LEU A 95 -27.33 20.47 29.33
C LEU A 95 -26.09 21.29 28.94
N SER A 96 -26.17 22.62 29.00
CA SER A 96 -25.06 23.54 28.73
C SER A 96 -23.89 23.28 29.68
N ASN A 97 -24.16 23.19 30.98
CA ASN A 97 -23.13 22.95 31.99
C ASN A 97 -22.52 21.55 31.89
N ARG A 98 -23.30 20.55 31.46
CA ARG A 98 -22.79 19.20 31.23
C ARG A 98 -21.94 19.09 29.96
N ARG A 99 -22.31 19.76 28.87
CA ARG A 99 -21.65 19.67 27.56
C ARG A 99 -20.49 20.64 27.37
N ALA A 100 -20.54 21.80 28.00
CA ALA A 100 -19.55 22.87 27.83
C ALA A 100 -19.12 23.50 29.17
N PRO A 101 -18.58 22.70 30.12
CA PRO A 101 -18.01 23.27 31.33
C PRO A 101 -16.75 24.09 30.98
N LEU A 102 -16.61 25.26 31.59
CA LEU A 102 -15.44 26.10 31.34
C LEU A 102 -14.15 25.41 31.81
N GLY A 103 -13.17 25.31 30.92
CA GLY A 103 -11.85 24.72 31.22
C GLY A 103 -11.82 23.20 31.27
N LYS A 104 -12.91 22.51 30.93
CA LYS A 104 -12.96 21.04 30.83
C LYS A 104 -13.72 20.62 29.58
N SER A 105 -13.43 19.42 29.06
CA SER A 105 -14.26 18.81 28.03
C SER A 105 -15.55 18.25 28.61
N HIS A 106 -16.53 17.98 27.75
CA HIS A 106 -17.70 17.17 28.09
C HIS A 106 -17.27 15.81 28.64
N ASP A 107 -17.86 15.38 29.75
CA ASP A 107 -17.64 14.05 30.28
C ASP A 107 -18.37 12.99 29.43
N GLN A 108 -17.60 12.19 28.70
CA GLN A 108 -18.08 11.09 27.87
C GLN A 108 -17.82 9.71 28.49
N ALA A 109 -17.37 9.64 29.76
CA ALA A 109 -17.10 8.38 30.45
C ALA A 109 -18.25 7.36 30.39
N PRO A 110 -19.55 7.75 30.45
CA PRO A 110 -20.66 6.80 30.32
C PRO A 110 -20.73 6.08 28.97
N GLY A 111 -20.12 6.64 27.92
CA GLY A 111 -20.09 6.05 26.58
C GLY A 111 -18.91 5.11 26.34
N LEU A 112 -18.00 4.97 27.30
CA LEU A 112 -16.81 4.14 27.15
C LEU A 112 -17.12 2.65 27.39
N PRO A 113 -16.38 1.74 26.73
CA PRO A 113 -16.50 0.30 26.99
C PRO A 113 -16.24 -0.02 28.47
N LYS A 114 -17.05 -0.94 29.03
CA LYS A 114 -16.90 -1.36 30.43
C LYS A 114 -15.52 -1.99 30.65
N GLY A 115 -14.78 -1.50 31.65
CA GLY A 115 -13.45 -2.02 32.02
C GLY A 115 -12.29 -1.49 31.18
N MET A 116 -12.51 -0.52 30.29
CA MET A 116 -11.44 0.14 29.55
C MET A 116 -10.65 1.09 30.45
N ASP A 117 -9.32 0.97 30.44
CA ASP A 117 -8.44 1.88 31.16
C ASP A 117 -8.28 3.19 30.36
N THR A 118 -8.79 4.29 30.89
CA THR A 118 -8.72 5.61 30.25
C THR A 118 -7.29 6.18 30.19
N THR A 119 -6.40 5.70 31.04
CA THR A 119 -5.04 6.26 31.19
C THR A 119 -4.00 5.51 30.37
N ASN A 120 -4.07 4.17 30.35
CA ASN A 120 -3.04 3.34 29.70
C ASN A 120 -3.46 2.81 28.32
N THR A 121 -4.74 2.84 27.97
CA THR A 121 -5.21 2.34 26.66
C THR A 121 -4.87 3.34 25.56
N THR A 122 -4.13 2.89 24.54
CA THR A 122 -3.91 3.67 23.32
C THR A 122 -5.03 3.38 22.32
N PHE A 123 -5.71 4.43 21.85
CA PHE A 123 -6.76 4.30 20.83
C PHE A 123 -6.16 4.13 19.43
N GLY A 124 -6.87 3.37 18.59
CA GLY A 124 -6.47 3.08 17.21
C GLY A 124 -6.30 1.58 16.96
N THR A 125 -6.00 1.22 15.72
CA THR A 125 -5.74 -0.17 15.34
C THR A 125 -4.23 -0.41 15.34
N ALA A 126 -3.76 -1.29 16.21
CA ALA A 126 -2.37 -1.74 16.18
C ALA A 126 -2.13 -2.54 14.89
N VAL A 127 -1.19 -2.09 14.06
CA VAL A 127 -0.77 -2.84 12.88
C VAL A 127 0.20 -3.93 13.34
N ILE A 128 -0.25 -5.18 13.30
CA ILE A 128 0.59 -6.34 13.57
C ILE A 128 1.43 -6.58 12.31
N LYS A 129 2.75 -6.54 12.43
CA LYS A 129 3.66 -6.89 11.34
C LYS A 129 3.79 -8.41 11.30
N GLU A 130 3.25 -9.04 10.25
CA GLU A 130 3.25 -10.50 10.11
C GLU A 130 4.65 -11.06 9.81
N TYR A 131 5.36 -10.46 8.84
CA TYR A 131 6.68 -10.92 8.42
C TYR A 131 7.71 -9.80 8.49
N SER A 132 8.92 -10.15 8.90
CA SER A 132 10.06 -9.25 8.75
C SER A 132 10.47 -9.19 7.28
N ALA A 133 10.91 -8.02 6.83
CA ALA A 133 11.53 -7.89 5.51
C ALA A 133 12.70 -8.85 5.34
N LYS A 134 13.42 -9.19 6.42
CA LYS A 134 14.48 -10.20 6.42
C LYS A 134 13.97 -11.55 5.96
N ASP A 135 12.86 -12.02 6.53
CA ASP A 135 12.34 -13.37 6.27
C ASP A 135 11.71 -13.46 4.88
N VAL A 136 11.26 -12.33 4.32
CA VAL A 136 10.77 -12.25 2.93
C VAL A 136 11.93 -12.25 1.93
N VAL A 137 12.98 -11.46 2.19
CA VAL A 137 14.12 -11.31 1.28
C VAL A 137 15.05 -12.51 1.33
N ASN A 138 15.31 -13.03 2.53
CA ASN A 138 16.13 -14.20 2.77
C ASN A 138 15.34 -15.18 3.65
N PRO A 139 14.49 -16.03 3.04
CA PRO A 139 13.71 -16.99 3.79
C PRO A 139 14.62 -17.91 4.60
N PRO A 140 14.24 -18.26 5.84
CA PRO A 140 15.04 -19.12 6.71
C PRO A 140 14.96 -20.60 6.30
N LYS A 141 15.04 -20.89 5.01
CA LYS A 141 15.13 -22.25 4.46
C LYS A 141 16.60 -22.62 4.27
N SER A 142 16.97 -23.83 4.67
CA SER A 142 18.31 -24.33 4.41
C SER A 142 18.49 -24.67 2.92
N TYR A 143 19.73 -24.61 2.45
CA TYR A 143 20.06 -25.02 1.08
C TYR A 143 19.62 -26.47 0.78
N GLU A 144 19.79 -27.36 1.76
CA GLU A 144 19.46 -28.78 1.64
C GLU A 144 17.95 -29.01 1.41
N GLU A 145 17.11 -28.29 2.16
CA GLU A 145 15.66 -28.35 1.99
C GLU A 145 15.23 -27.83 0.61
N VAL A 146 15.77 -26.69 0.18
CA VAL A 146 15.48 -26.10 -1.14
C VAL A 146 15.90 -27.05 -2.27
N PHE A 147 17.08 -27.65 -2.15
CA PHE A 147 17.60 -28.58 -3.14
C PHE A 147 16.77 -29.87 -3.20
N LYS A 148 16.31 -30.37 -2.05
CA LYS A 148 15.44 -31.55 -1.98
C LYS A 148 14.07 -31.27 -2.63
N GLU A 149 13.42 -30.17 -2.26
CA GLU A 149 12.14 -29.74 -2.84
C GLU A 149 12.25 -29.58 -4.37
N GLY A 150 13.33 -28.96 -4.84
CA GLY A 150 13.59 -28.77 -6.28
C GLY A 150 13.75 -30.10 -7.02
N ASN A 151 14.52 -31.05 -6.48
CA ASN A 151 14.72 -32.35 -7.11
C ASN A 151 13.46 -33.22 -7.14
N GLU A 152 12.62 -33.17 -6.10
CA GLU A 152 11.36 -33.91 -6.06
C GLU A 152 10.38 -33.45 -7.16
N GLY A 153 10.40 -32.15 -7.52
CA GLY A 153 9.55 -31.57 -8.56
C GLY A 153 10.17 -31.51 -9.96
N HIS A 154 11.49 -31.68 -10.09
CA HIS A 154 12.24 -31.42 -11.33
C HIS A 154 11.67 -32.15 -12.55
N ASP A 155 11.45 -33.45 -12.43
CA ASP A 155 10.94 -34.29 -13.53
C ASP A 155 9.60 -33.79 -14.09
N LEU A 156 8.75 -33.21 -13.24
CA LEU A 156 7.46 -32.64 -13.66
C LEU A 156 7.66 -31.33 -14.42
N TYR A 157 8.60 -30.48 -13.99
CA TYR A 157 8.94 -29.22 -14.63
C TYR A 157 9.65 -29.42 -15.97
N VAL A 158 10.51 -30.43 -16.09
CA VAL A 158 11.10 -30.86 -17.36
C VAL A 158 10.02 -31.19 -18.39
N VAL A 159 8.95 -31.89 -17.98
CA VAL A 159 7.86 -32.29 -18.88
C VAL A 159 6.93 -31.13 -19.22
N SER A 160 6.54 -30.33 -18.22
CA SER A 160 5.56 -29.25 -18.38
C SER A 160 6.13 -28.00 -19.02
N HIS A 161 7.36 -27.62 -18.69
CA HIS A 161 7.96 -26.34 -19.07
C HIS A 161 9.27 -26.48 -19.85
N ASN A 162 9.77 -27.70 -20.10
CA ASN A 162 11.11 -27.95 -20.66
C ASN A 162 12.21 -27.26 -19.81
N ASP A 163 12.05 -27.25 -18.49
CA ASP A 163 13.02 -26.69 -17.56
C ASP A 163 14.09 -27.74 -17.23
N TYR A 164 15.29 -27.60 -17.82
CA TYR A 164 16.41 -28.52 -17.64
C TYR A 164 17.52 -27.85 -16.82
N TYR A 165 18.25 -28.64 -16.04
CA TYR A 165 19.45 -28.11 -15.40
C TYR A 165 20.53 -27.74 -16.42
N ALA A 166 21.40 -26.81 -16.05
CA ALA A 166 22.55 -26.46 -16.87
C ALA A 166 23.43 -27.70 -17.12
N GLY A 167 23.64 -28.06 -18.39
CA GLY A 167 24.40 -29.24 -18.79
C GLY A 167 23.61 -30.55 -18.82
N GLU A 168 22.32 -30.52 -18.48
CA GLU A 168 21.45 -31.69 -18.59
C GLU A 168 21.07 -31.94 -20.06
N ALA A 169 21.36 -33.14 -20.56
CA ALA A 169 20.96 -33.54 -21.90
C ALA A 169 19.50 -34.01 -21.92
N LYS A 170 18.70 -33.49 -22.85
CA LYS A 170 17.29 -33.87 -23.02
C LYS A 170 17.13 -35.38 -23.24
N ASN A 171 16.52 -36.06 -22.27
CA ASN A 171 16.13 -37.46 -22.41
C ASN A 171 14.77 -37.59 -23.09
N ARG A 172 14.75 -38.13 -24.32
CA ARG A 172 13.51 -38.35 -25.09
C ARG A 172 12.74 -39.61 -24.71
N LYS A 173 13.23 -40.38 -23.73
CA LYS A 173 12.61 -41.64 -23.26
C LYS A 173 12.30 -42.63 -24.39
N TYR A 174 13.19 -42.72 -25.39
CA TYR A 174 13.10 -43.75 -26.42
C TYR A 174 13.20 -45.15 -25.80
N ASN A 175 12.58 -46.15 -26.44
CA ASN A 175 12.62 -47.52 -25.96
C ASN A 175 14.07 -48.06 -25.94
N PRO A 176 14.60 -48.49 -24.78
CA PRO A 176 15.97 -48.96 -24.65
C PRO A 176 16.31 -50.17 -25.52
N SER A 177 15.32 -50.97 -25.92
CA SER A 177 15.55 -52.11 -26.83
C SER A 177 15.88 -51.68 -28.26
N SER A 178 15.44 -50.49 -28.68
CA SER A 178 15.69 -49.94 -30.02
C SER A 178 16.85 -48.94 -30.04
N PHE A 179 16.97 -48.13 -28.98
CA PHE A 179 17.98 -47.08 -28.89
C PHE A 179 18.68 -47.12 -27.53
N HIS A 180 20.01 -47.18 -27.56
CA HIS A 180 20.87 -47.09 -26.40
C HIS A 180 21.95 -46.04 -26.64
N ARG A 181 22.03 -45.02 -25.78
CA ARG A 181 22.91 -43.85 -25.96
C ARG A 181 24.39 -44.21 -26.23
N CYS A 182 24.88 -45.30 -25.66
CA CYS A 182 26.27 -45.72 -25.81
C CYS A 182 26.54 -46.58 -27.07
N SER A 183 25.53 -46.87 -27.89
CA SER A 183 25.73 -47.62 -29.13
C SER A 183 26.34 -46.75 -30.22
N VAL A 184 27.11 -47.37 -31.12
CA VAL A 184 27.62 -46.70 -32.32
C VAL A 184 26.50 -46.63 -33.34
N TYR A 185 26.21 -45.42 -33.81
CA TYR A 185 25.16 -45.15 -34.79
C TYR A 185 25.75 -44.73 -36.13
N GLY A 186 25.02 -45.02 -37.21
CA GLY A 186 25.44 -44.73 -38.59
C GLY A 186 25.75 -45.98 -39.40
N VAL A 187 25.91 -45.81 -40.71
CA VAL A 187 26.27 -46.90 -41.61
C VAL A 187 27.78 -47.14 -41.48
N PRO A 188 28.24 -48.37 -41.16
CA PRO A 188 29.66 -48.64 -41.09
C PRO A 188 30.25 -48.45 -42.49
N THR A 189 31.31 -47.67 -42.57
CA THR A 189 32.09 -47.58 -43.80
C THR A 189 32.77 -48.94 -44.01
N PRO A 190 32.72 -49.55 -45.20
CA PRO A 190 33.35 -50.85 -45.48
C PRO A 190 34.88 -50.68 -45.60
N HIS A 191 35.50 -50.29 -44.49
CA HIS A 191 36.92 -50.06 -44.35
C HIS A 191 37.47 -51.04 -43.32
N PHE A 192 38.56 -51.70 -43.68
CA PHE A 192 39.28 -52.61 -42.79
C PHE A 192 40.69 -52.06 -42.59
N ASN A 193 41.04 -51.76 -41.34
CA ASN A 193 42.37 -51.26 -40.95
C ASN A 193 43.47 -52.33 -41.11
N ASP A 194 43.10 -53.59 -41.31
CA ASP A 194 44.01 -54.74 -41.48
C ASP A 194 44.88 -54.68 -42.76
N GLY A 195 44.67 -53.69 -43.64
CA GLY A 195 45.40 -53.57 -44.91
C GLY A 195 45.09 -54.66 -45.94
N ARG A 196 44.12 -55.55 -45.69
CA ARG A 196 43.77 -56.68 -46.57
C ARG A 196 43.42 -56.26 -48.00
N ALA A 197 42.75 -55.12 -48.16
CA ALA A 197 42.42 -54.58 -49.48
C ALA A 197 43.68 -54.18 -50.24
N MET A 198 44.64 -53.55 -49.55
CA MET A 198 45.94 -53.19 -50.12
C MET A 198 46.79 -54.42 -50.43
N ALA A 199 46.78 -55.43 -49.56
CA ALA A 199 47.45 -56.70 -49.84
C ALA A 199 46.91 -57.38 -51.12
N LYS A 200 45.59 -57.31 -51.37
CA LYS A 200 44.99 -57.84 -52.60
C LYS A 200 45.41 -57.08 -53.85
N SER A 201 45.56 -55.75 -53.77
CA SER A 201 45.94 -54.93 -54.93
C SER A 201 47.42 -55.05 -55.31
N LEU A 202 48.29 -55.47 -54.38
CA LEU A 202 49.70 -55.73 -54.65
C LEU A 202 49.93 -57.00 -55.51
N TYR A 203 48.95 -57.91 -55.57
CA TYR A 203 49.03 -59.05 -56.47
C TYR A 203 48.55 -58.66 -57.88
N TRP A 204 49.36 -58.99 -58.87
CA TRP A 204 48.96 -58.81 -60.27
C TRP A 204 47.80 -59.75 -60.61
N LEU A 205 46.75 -59.21 -61.24
CA LEU A 205 45.51 -59.96 -61.53
C LEU A 205 45.77 -61.27 -62.27
N HIS A 206 46.70 -61.25 -63.22
CA HIS A 206 47.05 -62.42 -64.02
C HIS A 206 47.65 -63.55 -63.17
N GLU A 207 48.47 -63.26 -62.16
CA GLU A 207 49.04 -64.31 -61.29
C GLU A 207 47.99 -64.97 -60.40
N LEU A 208 47.04 -64.18 -59.88
CA LEU A 208 45.91 -64.70 -59.12
C LEU A 208 44.98 -65.53 -60.00
N GLN A 209 44.73 -65.09 -61.22
CA GLN A 209 43.93 -65.84 -62.20
C GLN A 209 44.63 -67.14 -62.62
N MET A 210 45.95 -67.14 -62.82
CA MET A 210 46.71 -68.35 -63.14
C MET A 210 46.73 -69.34 -61.96
N LYS A 211 46.83 -68.87 -60.71
CA LYS A 211 46.73 -69.74 -59.52
C LYS A 211 45.32 -70.34 -59.34
N ARG A 212 44.28 -69.59 -59.69
CA ARG A 212 42.86 -70.00 -59.54
C ARG A 212 42.28 -70.68 -60.78
N GLY A 213 42.95 -70.55 -61.93
CA GLY A 213 42.48 -71.05 -63.21
C GLY A 213 42.38 -72.57 -63.23
N ALA A 214 41.47 -73.08 -64.06
CA ALA A 214 41.37 -74.52 -64.29
C ALA A 214 42.70 -75.03 -64.88
N LYS A 215 43.32 -76.00 -64.19
CA LYS A 215 44.56 -76.65 -64.64
C LYS A 215 44.34 -77.67 -65.76
N PHE A 216 43.08 -77.98 -66.05
CA PHE A 216 42.69 -78.89 -67.12
C PHE A 216 42.43 -78.10 -68.39
N VAL A 217 43.19 -78.41 -69.43
CA VAL A 217 43.05 -77.84 -70.77
C VAL A 217 42.63 -78.96 -71.71
N SER A 218 41.88 -78.63 -72.77
CA SER A 218 41.53 -79.63 -73.78
C SER A 218 42.79 -80.09 -74.51
N LYS A 219 42.91 -81.40 -74.75
CA LYS A 219 44.07 -82.00 -75.41
C LYS A 219 44.45 -81.27 -76.71
N ARG A 220 43.46 -80.98 -77.56
CA ARG A 220 43.67 -80.25 -78.82
C ARG A 220 44.34 -78.89 -78.63
N ALA A 221 43.95 -78.13 -77.61
CA ALA A 221 44.51 -76.81 -77.34
C ALA A 221 45.91 -76.92 -76.74
N ASP A 222 46.16 -77.92 -75.90
CA ASP A 222 47.48 -78.17 -75.32
C ASP A 222 48.49 -78.68 -76.37
N ASP A 223 48.10 -79.64 -77.21
CA ASP A 223 48.89 -80.15 -78.34
C ASP A 223 49.25 -78.99 -79.31
N PHE A 224 48.29 -78.11 -79.62
CA PHE A 224 48.56 -76.91 -80.42
C PHE A 224 49.55 -75.96 -79.73
N LYS A 225 49.39 -75.76 -78.42
CA LYS A 225 50.27 -74.90 -77.62
C LYS A 225 51.69 -75.44 -77.62
N GLU A 226 51.86 -76.74 -77.42
CA GLU A 226 53.16 -77.41 -77.39
C GLU A 226 53.87 -77.33 -78.74
N LYS A 227 53.15 -77.56 -79.83
CA LYS A 227 53.71 -77.58 -81.19
C LYS A 227 54.09 -76.21 -81.74
N PHE A 228 53.32 -75.17 -81.40
CA PHE A 228 53.42 -73.87 -82.06
C PHE A 228 53.87 -72.72 -81.14
N GLN A 229 53.81 -72.86 -79.81
CA GLN A 229 54.30 -71.81 -78.91
C GLN A 229 55.75 -72.04 -78.52
N HIS A 230 56.54 -70.97 -78.61
CA HIS A 230 57.92 -70.97 -78.15
C HIS A 230 58.00 -71.26 -76.64
N LYS A 231 58.82 -72.26 -76.27
CA LYS A 231 59.17 -72.56 -74.88
C LYS A 231 60.56 -71.98 -74.58
N LEU A 232 60.71 -71.32 -73.44
CA LEU A 232 62.02 -70.81 -73.02
C LEU A 232 63.05 -71.96 -72.94
N GLY A 233 64.20 -71.78 -73.58
CA GLY A 233 65.29 -72.77 -73.59
C GLY A 233 65.13 -73.93 -74.58
N ARG A 234 64.07 -73.96 -75.41
CA ARG A 234 63.89 -74.95 -76.49
C ARG A 234 63.71 -74.28 -77.84
N VAL A 235 64.30 -74.87 -78.88
CA VAL A 235 64.04 -74.47 -80.27
C VAL A 235 62.64 -74.95 -80.66
N LEU A 236 61.90 -74.13 -81.40
CA LEU A 236 60.57 -74.49 -81.89
C LEU A 236 60.70 -75.47 -83.05
N ASP A 237 60.20 -76.70 -82.85
CA ASP A 237 60.23 -77.75 -83.86
C ASP A 237 58.82 -78.33 -84.10
N PRO A 238 58.11 -77.84 -85.13
CA PRO A 238 56.77 -78.33 -85.47
C PRO A 238 56.75 -79.73 -86.10
N ILE A 239 57.88 -80.30 -86.50
CA ILE A 239 57.92 -81.62 -87.16
C ILE A 239 58.42 -82.74 -86.24
N ALA A 240 58.72 -82.42 -84.97
CA ALA A 240 59.27 -83.36 -83.99
C ALA A 240 58.48 -84.68 -83.87
N GLU A 241 57.15 -84.62 -83.86
CA GLU A 241 56.30 -85.83 -83.77
C GLU A 241 56.28 -86.65 -85.06
N THR A 242 56.52 -86.02 -86.21
CA THR A 242 56.46 -86.65 -87.54
C THR A 242 57.82 -87.13 -88.05
N MET A 243 58.90 -86.85 -87.31
CA MET A 243 60.27 -87.19 -87.70
C MET A 243 60.59 -88.65 -87.33
N ASN A 244 60.37 -89.57 -88.27
CA ASN A 244 60.68 -91.01 -88.11
C ASN A 244 62.15 -91.31 -88.46
N VAL A 245 63.08 -90.75 -87.69
CA VAL A 245 64.51 -90.92 -87.91
C VAL A 245 65.15 -91.43 -86.62
N PRO A 246 66.03 -92.46 -86.65
CA PRO A 246 66.70 -92.93 -85.44
C PRO A 246 67.57 -91.81 -84.82
N PRO A 247 67.72 -91.78 -83.49
CA PRO A 247 68.41 -90.69 -82.79
C PRO A 247 69.89 -90.53 -83.20
N ASP A 248 70.51 -91.62 -83.69
CA ASP A 248 71.91 -91.63 -84.15
C ASP A 248 72.06 -91.22 -85.63
N CYS A 249 70.98 -90.80 -86.29
CA CYS A 249 71.04 -90.33 -87.66
C CYS A 249 71.68 -88.94 -87.73
N THR A 250 72.77 -88.84 -88.48
CA THR A 250 73.38 -87.54 -88.76
C THR A 250 72.68 -86.93 -89.98
N PHE A 251 72.07 -85.76 -89.80
CA PHE A 251 71.46 -85.02 -90.90
C PHE A 251 72.52 -84.29 -91.73
N GLY A 252 72.43 -84.38 -93.05
CA GLY A 252 73.36 -83.71 -93.98
C GLY A 252 73.63 -84.54 -95.24
N ALA A 253 74.26 -83.93 -96.23
CA ALA A 253 74.71 -84.67 -97.41
C ALA A 253 75.96 -85.48 -97.06
N CYS A 254 75.86 -86.81 -97.10
CA CYS A 254 77.03 -87.69 -96.98
C CYS A 254 77.86 -87.61 -98.26
N LEU A 255 78.96 -86.87 -98.23
CA LEU A 255 79.97 -86.92 -99.29
C LEU A 255 80.69 -88.27 -99.16
N ARG A 256 80.47 -89.16 -100.13
CA ARG A 256 81.30 -90.37 -100.25
C ARG A 256 82.67 -89.93 -100.74
N PRO A 257 83.77 -90.34 -100.09
CA PRO A 257 85.10 -90.16 -100.67
C PRO A 257 85.15 -90.89 -102.02
N GLU A 258 85.63 -90.23 -103.07
CA GLU A 258 85.91 -90.90 -104.34
C GLU A 258 87.02 -91.94 -104.12
N GLU A 259 86.80 -93.17 -104.61
CA GLU A 259 87.79 -94.26 -104.54
C GLU A 259 88.95 -93.94 -105.51
N TYR A 260 90.17 -93.87 -104.99
CA TYR A 260 91.42 -93.67 -105.74
C TYR A 260 91.89 -94.96 -106.44
#